data_AF-A0A0B8NRS9-F1
#
_entry.id   AF-A0A0B8NRS9-F1
#
_cell.length_a   1.000
_cell.length_b   1.000
_cell.length_c   1.000
_cell.angle_alpha   90.00
_cell.angle_beta   90.00
_cell.angle_gamma   90.00
#
_symmetry.space_group_name_H-M   'P 1'
#
loop_
_entity.id
_entity.type
_entity.pdbx_description
1 polymer ?
#
loop_
_entity_poly.entity_id
_entity_poly.type
_entity_poly.pdbx_seq_one_letter_code
_entity_poly.pdbx_strand_id
1 'polypeptide(L)'
;MRKANIHYCQYSSRYQKYLDGKNPNTFNPAFSNGSIMDIGFYCVSAAVALFGEPKSVKADAVKLDTGVDGHGSVILNYGEFDAVLTHSKVNDSFLPCEVQGEKGTLQTDMIALCNTVISSKKQSTD
;
A
#
# COMPACT_ATOMS: atom_id res chain seq x y z
N MET A 1 -19.24 4.41 -3.34
CA MET A 1 -17.77 4.37 -3.51
C MET A 1 -17.46 3.43 -4.66
N ARG A 2 -16.38 3.65 -5.42
CA ARG A 2 -16.06 2.83 -6.61
C ARG A 2 -14.65 2.25 -6.59
N LYS A 3 -13.70 2.96 -5.98
CA LYS A 3 -12.30 2.51 -5.88
C LYS A 3 -11.63 3.13 -4.67
N ALA A 4 -10.69 2.41 -4.06
CA ALA A 4 -9.70 3.00 -3.17
C ALA A 4 -8.29 2.62 -3.64
N ASN A 5 -7.38 3.57 -3.68
CA ASN A 5 -5.96 3.32 -3.91
C ASN A 5 -5.22 3.74 -2.65
N ILE A 6 -4.56 2.79 -2.00
CA ILE A 6 -3.81 3.01 -0.77
C ILE A 6 -2.41 2.50 -1.02
N HIS A 7 -1.39 3.27 -0.68
CA HIS A 7 -0.03 2.78 -0.87
C HIS A 7 0.93 3.28 0.19
N TYR A 8 1.96 2.47 0.39
CA TYR A 8 3.12 2.83 1.17
C TYR A 8 4.36 2.23 0.49
N CYS A 9 5.01 3.03 -0.35
CA CYS A 9 6.27 2.69 -1.00
C CYS A 9 7.34 3.66 -0.52
N GLN A 10 8.34 3.14 0.18
CA GLN A 10 9.45 3.92 0.70
C GLN A 10 10.74 3.10 0.58
N TYR A 11 11.71 3.66 -0.12
CA TYR A 11 13.03 3.06 -0.25
C TYR A 11 13.63 2.87 1.14
N SER A 12 13.94 1.61 1.49
CA SER A 12 14.49 1.33 2.81
C SER A 12 15.92 1.82 2.91
N SER A 13 16.26 2.55 3.97
CA SER A 13 17.65 2.83 4.33
C SER A 13 18.51 1.58 4.53
N ARG A 14 17.86 0.40 4.69
CA ARG A 14 18.51 -0.91 4.79
C ARG A 14 18.68 -1.60 3.44
N TYR A 15 18.04 -1.13 2.37
CA TYR A 15 18.10 -1.78 1.06
C TYR A 15 19.48 -1.63 0.41
N GLN A 16 20.14 -0.49 0.59
CA GLN A 16 21.54 -0.35 0.13
C GLN A 16 22.45 -1.40 0.78
N LYS A 17 22.30 -1.65 2.09
CA LYS A 17 23.08 -2.69 2.79
C LYS A 17 22.79 -4.09 2.23
N TYR A 18 21.55 -4.36 1.82
CA TYR A 18 21.19 -5.60 1.15
C TYR A 18 21.89 -5.74 -0.21
N LEU A 19 21.88 -4.69 -1.04
CA LEU A 19 22.57 -4.67 -2.32
C LEU A 19 24.09 -4.83 -2.18
N ASP A 20 24.65 -4.32 -1.08
CA ASP A 20 26.07 -4.52 -0.72
C ASP A 20 26.38 -5.96 -0.23
N GLY A 21 25.43 -6.89 -0.33
CA GLY A 21 25.58 -8.29 0.06
C GLY A 21 25.43 -8.57 1.57
N LYS A 22 24.98 -7.59 2.37
CA LYS A 22 24.68 -7.81 3.80
C LYS A 22 23.27 -8.36 3.97
N ASN A 23 23.00 -8.94 5.14
CA ASN A 23 21.69 -9.51 5.47
C ASN A 23 20.99 -8.71 6.59
N PRO A 24 20.43 -7.52 6.31
CA PRO A 24 19.71 -6.74 7.33
C PRO A 24 18.41 -7.44 7.73
N ASN A 25 18.01 -7.31 9.00
CA ASN A 25 16.81 -7.98 9.55
C ASN A 25 15.54 -7.78 8.71
N THR A 26 15.36 -6.59 8.13
CA THR A 26 14.18 -6.27 7.31
C THR A 26 14.06 -7.10 6.03
N PHE A 27 15.17 -7.66 5.54
CA PHE A 27 15.18 -8.54 4.36
C PHE A 27 15.59 -9.98 4.70
N ASN A 28 15.58 -10.32 5.99
CA ASN A 28 15.96 -11.64 6.48
C ASN A 28 14.69 -12.45 6.84
N PRO A 29 14.44 -13.59 6.16
CA PRO A 29 13.24 -14.40 6.39
C PRO A 29 13.14 -14.97 7.80
N ALA A 30 14.26 -15.09 8.53
CA ALA A 30 14.26 -15.55 9.93
C ALA A 30 13.46 -14.63 10.87
N PHE A 31 13.24 -13.36 10.47
CA PHE A 31 12.43 -12.40 11.23
C PHE A 31 11.02 -12.24 10.68
N SER A 32 10.58 -13.12 9.76
CA SER A 32 9.24 -13.07 9.13
C SER A 32 8.87 -11.69 8.58
N ASN A 33 9.88 -10.99 8.04
CA ASN A 33 9.74 -9.64 7.53
C ASN A 33 9.56 -9.65 6.01
N GLY A 34 9.45 -8.46 5.42
CA GLY A 34 9.10 -8.23 4.03
C GLY A 34 8.31 -6.94 3.90
N SER A 35 8.15 -6.44 2.69
CA SER A 35 7.47 -5.17 2.46
C SER A 35 6.02 -5.16 2.92
N ILE A 36 5.29 -6.27 2.77
CA ILE A 36 3.90 -6.42 3.23
C ILE A 36 3.81 -6.40 4.75
N MET A 37 4.76 -7.04 5.44
CA MET A 37 4.75 -7.14 6.90
C MET A 37 5.22 -5.86 7.58
N ASP A 38 6.21 -5.17 7.01
CA ASP A 38 6.79 -3.96 7.61
C ASP A 38 5.91 -2.72 7.37
N ILE A 39 5.63 -2.41 6.10
CA ILE A 39 4.94 -1.17 5.72
C ILE A 39 3.58 -1.42 5.08
N GLY A 40 3.39 -2.54 4.38
CA GLY A 40 2.10 -2.93 3.80
C GLY A 40 1.01 -3.18 4.86
N PHE A 41 1.39 -3.52 6.08
CA PHE A 41 0.49 -3.66 7.23
C PHE A 41 -0.31 -2.37 7.48
N TYR A 42 0.29 -1.20 7.31
CA TYR A 42 -0.43 0.07 7.45
C TYR A 42 -1.50 0.24 6.38
N CYS A 43 -1.23 -0.21 5.14
CA CYS A 43 -2.23 -0.18 4.07
C CYS A 43 -3.38 -1.15 4.35
N VAL A 44 -3.07 -2.37 4.79
CA VAL A 44 -4.09 -3.39 5.12
C VAL A 44 -4.94 -2.93 6.31
N SER A 45 -4.29 -2.47 7.39
CA SER A 45 -5.00 -2.02 8.60
C SER A 45 -5.88 -0.80 8.31
N ALA A 46 -5.41 0.16 7.51
CA ALA A 46 -6.24 1.29 7.09
C ALA A 46 -7.45 0.84 6.25
N ALA A 47 -7.26 -0.06 5.28
CA ALA A 47 -8.36 -0.56 4.48
C ALA A 47 -9.41 -1.28 5.34
N VAL A 48 -8.99 -2.14 6.26
CA VAL A 48 -9.89 -2.86 7.16
C VAL A 48 -10.59 -1.90 8.13
N ALA A 49 -9.89 -0.91 8.67
CA ALA A 49 -10.48 0.08 9.57
C ALA A 49 -11.53 0.96 8.86
N LEU A 50 -11.30 1.33 7.60
CA LEU A 50 -12.20 2.19 6.83
C LEU A 50 -13.37 1.43 6.21
N PHE A 51 -13.15 0.19 5.76
CA PHE A 51 -14.08 -0.52 4.89
C PHE A 51 -14.57 -1.86 5.45
N GLY A 52 -14.04 -2.31 6.58
CA GLY A 52 -14.35 -3.61 7.18
C GLY A 52 -13.58 -4.77 6.53
N GLU A 53 -14.08 -5.99 6.74
CA GLU A 53 -13.46 -7.20 6.18
C GLU A 53 -13.76 -7.34 4.68
N PRO A 54 -12.74 -7.56 3.82
CA PRO A 54 -12.95 -7.79 2.40
C PRO A 54 -13.55 -9.17 2.14
N LYS A 55 -14.37 -9.28 1.08
CA LYS A 55 -14.96 -10.54 0.62
C LYS A 55 -13.94 -11.50 0.01
N SER A 56 -12.89 -10.97 -0.59
CA SER A 56 -11.76 -11.76 -1.09
C SER A 56 -10.50 -10.92 -1.22
N VAL A 57 -9.35 -11.61 -1.24
CA VAL A 57 -8.02 -11.02 -1.34
C VAL A 57 -7.27 -11.69 -2.48
N LYS A 58 -6.65 -10.87 -3.35
CA LYS A 58 -5.65 -11.32 -4.32
C LYS A 58 -4.37 -10.54 -4.08
N ALA A 59 -3.24 -11.23 -3.97
CA ALA A 59 -1.96 -10.59 -3.72
C ALA A 59 -0.87 -11.19 -4.61
N ASP A 60 0.05 -10.34 -5.05
CA ASP A 60 1.27 -10.74 -5.76
C ASP A 60 2.43 -9.86 -5.28
N ALA A 61 3.63 -10.42 -5.25
CA ALA A 61 4.82 -9.75 -4.76
C ALA A 61 6.09 -10.26 -5.45
N VAL A 62 7.00 -9.33 -5.71
CA VAL A 62 8.34 -9.65 -6.17
C VAL A 62 9.21 -9.92 -4.96
N LYS A 63 9.74 -11.14 -4.90
CA LYS A 63 10.65 -11.57 -3.83
C LYS A 63 12.08 -11.17 -4.15
N LEU A 64 12.80 -10.79 -3.11
CA LEU A 64 14.26 -10.69 -3.12
C LEU A 64 14.87 -12.09 -3.12
N ASP A 65 16.18 -12.18 -3.36
CA ASP A 65 16.91 -13.47 -3.35
C ASP A 65 16.84 -14.17 -1.99
N THR A 66 16.65 -13.41 -0.92
CA THR A 66 16.43 -13.95 0.44
C THR A 66 15.06 -14.60 0.63
N GLY A 67 14.14 -14.46 -0.32
CA GLY A 67 12.80 -15.03 -0.30
C GLY A 67 11.73 -14.17 0.37
N VAL A 68 12.09 -13.05 1.01
CA VAL A 68 11.11 -12.05 1.47
C VAL A 68 10.62 -11.19 0.31
N ASP A 69 9.43 -10.64 0.41
CA ASP A 69 8.93 -9.68 -0.58
C ASP A 69 9.63 -8.31 -0.45
N GLY A 70 10.14 -7.80 -1.58
CA GLY A 70 10.70 -6.45 -1.67
C GLY A 70 9.63 -5.40 -1.97
N HIS A 71 8.65 -5.77 -2.79
CA HIS A 71 7.46 -4.98 -3.10
C HIS A 71 6.34 -5.86 -3.63
N GLY A 72 5.11 -5.35 -3.61
CA GLY A 72 3.95 -6.07 -4.12
C GLY A 72 2.68 -5.25 -4.12
N SER A 73 1.61 -5.91 -4.54
CA SER A 73 0.27 -5.34 -4.61
C SER A 73 -0.77 -6.31 -4.07
N VAL A 74 -1.81 -5.76 -3.44
CA VAL A 74 -2.95 -6.50 -2.90
C VAL A 74 -4.23 -5.87 -3.41
N ILE A 75 -5.15 -6.68 -3.94
CA ILE A 75 -6.49 -6.26 -4.32
C ILE A 75 -7.47 -6.85 -3.31
N LEU A 76 -8.18 -5.96 -2.61
CA LEU A 76 -9.22 -6.27 -1.65
C LEU A 76 -10.58 -6.04 -2.30
N ASN A 77 -11.37 -7.09 -2.45
CA ASN A 77 -12.71 -6.98 -3.02
C ASN A 77 -13.75 -6.76 -1.91
N TYR A 78 -14.60 -5.75 -2.06
CA TYR A 78 -15.72 -5.47 -1.14
C TYR A 78 -17.10 -5.66 -1.79
N GLY A 79 -17.15 -6.18 -3.03
CA GLY A 79 -18.35 -6.31 -3.84
C GLY A 79 -18.53 -5.13 -4.79
N GLU A 80 -19.11 -4.03 -4.32
CA GLU A 80 -19.45 -2.88 -5.18
C GLU A 80 -18.27 -1.96 -5.53
N PHE A 81 -17.15 -2.13 -4.81
CA PHE A 81 -15.88 -1.46 -5.04
C PHE A 81 -14.73 -2.41 -4.67
N ASP A 82 -13.52 -2.01 -5.05
CA ASP A 82 -12.30 -2.68 -4.62
C ASP A 82 -11.28 -1.65 -4.09
N ALA A 83 -10.39 -2.12 -3.21
CA ALA A 83 -9.24 -1.35 -2.76
C ALA A 83 -7.96 -2.00 -3.27
N VAL A 84 -7.09 -1.21 -3.91
CA VAL A 84 -5.77 -1.64 -4.34
C VAL A 84 -4.74 -1.10 -3.36
N LEU A 85 -3.99 -2.00 -2.76
CA LEU A 85 -2.88 -1.70 -1.87
C LEU A 85 -1.57 -1.91 -2.62
N THR A 86 -0.65 -0.95 -2.55
CA THR A 86 0.71 -1.11 -3.09
C THR A 86 1.73 -0.87 -1.98
N HIS A 87 2.69 -1.77 -1.84
CA HIS A 87 3.73 -1.66 -0.82
C HIS A 87 5.12 -1.91 -1.41
N SER A 88 6.13 -1.15 -0.97
CA SER A 88 7.51 -1.36 -1.44
C SER A 88 8.57 -0.86 -0.47
N LYS A 89 9.61 -1.66 -0.28
CA LYS A 89 10.83 -1.28 0.43
C LYS A 89 12.03 -1.02 -0.47
N VAL A 90 11.86 -1.18 -1.78
CA VAL A 90 12.93 -1.11 -2.77
C VAL A 90 12.81 0.10 -3.71
N ASN A 91 11.69 0.81 -3.63
CA ASN A 91 11.45 2.06 -4.36
C ASN A 91 10.52 2.98 -3.55
N ASP A 92 10.58 4.26 -3.86
CA ASP A 92 9.64 5.26 -3.36
C ASP A 92 8.39 5.37 -4.26
N SER A 93 7.31 5.88 -3.70
CA SER A 93 6.17 6.43 -4.45
C SER A 93 5.78 7.77 -3.85
N PHE A 94 5.44 8.72 -4.72
CA PHE A 94 4.95 10.05 -4.34
C PHE A 94 3.47 10.22 -4.69
N LEU A 95 2.80 9.15 -5.12
CA LEU A 95 1.37 9.19 -5.37
C LEU A 95 0.64 9.51 -4.05
N PRO A 96 -0.54 10.13 -4.11
CA PRO A 96 -1.41 10.27 -2.96
C PRO A 96 -2.36 9.07 -2.82
N CYS A 97 -2.79 8.74 -1.61
CA CYS A 97 -3.86 7.76 -1.44
C CYS A 97 -5.22 8.39 -1.79
N GLU A 98 -6.11 7.60 -2.37
CA GLU A 98 -7.40 8.09 -2.87
C GLU A 98 -8.55 7.17 -2.51
N VAL A 99 -9.71 7.77 -2.22
CA VAL A 99 -11.01 7.12 -2.16
C VAL A 99 -11.93 7.78 -3.18
N GLN A 100 -12.30 7.04 -4.21
CA GLN A 100 -12.99 7.54 -5.39
C GLN A 100 -14.46 7.14 -5.36
N GLY A 101 -15.35 8.10 -5.60
CA GLY A 101 -16.79 7.90 -5.71
C GLY A 101 -17.38 8.66 -6.89
N GLU A 102 -18.66 8.42 -7.17
CA GLU A 102 -19.33 9.01 -8.35
C GLU A 102 -19.50 10.52 -8.27
N LYS A 103 -19.50 11.06 -7.03
CA LYS A 103 -19.69 12.49 -6.74
C LYS A 103 -18.39 13.24 -6.51
N GLY A 104 -17.25 12.54 -6.48
CA GLY A 104 -15.97 13.13 -6.15
C GLY A 104 -14.95 12.14 -5.58
N THR A 105 -13.80 12.68 -5.22
CA THR A 105 -12.64 11.93 -4.71
C THR A 105 -12.16 12.56 -3.41
N LEU A 106 -11.83 11.72 -2.44
CA LEU A 106 -11.03 12.09 -1.28
C LEU A 106 -9.59 11.68 -1.55
N GLN A 107 -8.66 12.57 -1.27
CA GLN A 107 -7.24 12.35 -1.44
C GLN A 107 -6.51 12.66 -0.13
N THR A 108 -5.56 11.82 0.25
CA THR A 108 -4.66 12.05 1.37
C THR A 108 -3.23 11.78 0.93
N ASP A 109 -2.26 12.25 1.71
CA ASP A 109 -0.86 11.88 1.58
C ASP A 109 -0.66 10.39 1.92
N MET A 110 0.43 10.04 2.60
CA MET A 110 0.68 8.65 2.95
C MET A 110 -0.32 8.17 4.01
N ILE A 111 -1.01 7.06 3.77
CA ILE A 111 -2.11 6.58 4.64
C ILE A 111 -1.69 6.39 6.11
N ALA A 112 -0.43 6.05 6.35
CA ALA A 112 0.10 5.83 7.70
C ALA A 112 0.28 7.13 8.51
N LEU A 113 0.43 8.28 7.84
CA LEU A 113 0.53 9.59 8.50
C LEU A 113 -0.78 10.38 8.39
N CYS A 114 -1.41 10.36 7.21
CA CYS A 114 -2.67 11.04 6.92
C CYS A 114 -2.69 12.50 7.44
N ASN A 115 -1.66 13.28 7.11
CA ASN A 115 -1.55 14.67 7.58
C ASN A 115 -2.59 15.59 6.94
N THR A 116 -3.03 15.25 5.71
CA THR A 116 -3.93 16.09 4.93
C THR A 116 -5.05 15.26 4.30
N VAL A 117 -6.24 15.84 4.21
CA VAL A 117 -7.36 15.25 3.45
C VAL A 117 -7.96 16.34 2.57
N ILE A 118 -7.93 16.11 1.27
CA ILE A 118 -8.47 16.99 0.24
C ILE A 118 -9.71 16.32 -0.35
N SER A 119 -10.79 17.09 -0.49
CA SER A 119 -12.02 16.62 -1.11
C SER A 119 -12.28 17.38 -2.41
N SER A 120 -12.43 16.65 -3.50
CA SER A 120 -12.73 17.19 -4.83
C SER A 120 -14.09 16.70 -5.28
N LYS A 121 -15.02 17.61 -5.58
CA LYS A 121 -16.34 17.27 -6.13
C LYS A 121 -16.26 17.16 -7.65
N LYS A 122 -17.04 16.25 -8.23
CA LYS A 122 -17.21 16.18 -9.68
C LYS A 122 -17.84 17.50 -10.16
N GLN A 123 -17.19 18.19 -11.09
CA GLN A 123 -17.77 19.38 -11.72
C GLN A 123 -19.02 18.96 -12.51
N SER A 124 -20.11 19.72 -12.36
CA SER A 124 -21.29 19.56 -13.23
C SER A 124 -20.85 19.86 -14.65
N THR A 125 -20.85 18.85 -15.50
CA THR A 125 -20.90 19.08 -16.94
C THR A 125 -22.35 19.39 -17.25
N ASP A 126 -22.66 20.68 -17.36
CA ASP A 126 -23.90 21.18 -17.95
C ASP A 126 -23.89 20.94 -19.47
#